data_AF-A0A537W6V6-F1
#
_entry.id   AF-A0A537W6V6-F1
#
_cell.length_a   1.000
_cell.length_b   1.000
_cell.length_c   1.000
_cell.angle_alpha   90.00
_cell.angle_beta   90.00
_cell.angle_gamma   90.00
#
_symmetry.space_group_name_H-M   'P 1'
#
loop_
_entity.id
_entity.type
_entity.pdbx_description
1 polymer ?
#
loop_
_entity_poly.entity_id
_entity_poly.type
_entity_poly.pdbx_seq_one_letter_code
_entity_poly.pdbx_strand_id
1 'polypeptide(L)'
;AATDIRILAPIPGKQAVGVEVPNARRKIVRLGDVFQDPPRDWSPLTVWLGKDVAGKAIGADLAKMPHLLVAGTTGAGKSGAINAMLSSVLLRATPHEVRLVLVDPKQVELNHYESIPHLLTPVITSPRMAA
;
A
#
# COMPACT_ATOMS: atom_id res chain seq x y z
N ALA A 1 -21.91 18.34 -1.82
CA ALA A 1 -20.91 17.28 -2.05
C ALA A 1 -21.67 15.97 -2.16
N ALA A 2 -21.57 15.26 -3.29
CA ALA A 2 -22.33 14.04 -3.52
C ALA A 2 -21.98 12.98 -2.46
N THR A 3 -23.00 12.39 -1.84
CA THR A 3 -22.88 11.18 -1.05
C THR A 3 -22.65 10.04 -2.03
N ASP A 4 -21.38 9.66 -2.27
CA ASP A 4 -21.04 8.50 -3.09
C ASP A 4 -21.51 7.22 -2.38
N ILE A 5 -22.74 6.81 -2.68
CA ILE A 5 -23.30 5.51 -2.26
C ILE A 5 -22.80 4.47 -3.26
N ARG A 6 -22.24 3.37 -2.74
CA ARG A 6 -21.77 2.25 -3.57
C ARG A 6 -22.71 1.06 -3.46
N ILE A 7 -23.20 0.59 -4.60
CA ILE A 7 -24.11 -0.58 -4.68
C ILE A 7 -23.30 -1.80 -5.11
N LEU A 8 -23.40 -2.88 -4.34
CA LEU A 8 -22.80 -4.18 -4.60
C LEU A 8 -23.91 -5.21 -4.83
N ALA A 9 -24.11 -5.62 -6.08
CA ALA A 9 -25.13 -6.61 -6.42
C ALA A 9 -24.54 -7.71 -7.31
N PRO A 10 -24.71 -9.01 -6.98
CA PRO A 10 -25.17 -9.60 -5.72
C PRO A 10 -24.04 -9.75 -4.68
N ILE A 11 -24.37 -9.81 -3.39
CA ILE A 11 -23.40 -10.20 -2.34
C ILE A 11 -23.06 -11.69 -2.52
N PRO A 12 -21.78 -12.07 -2.64
CA PRO A 12 -21.39 -13.47 -2.77
C PRO A 12 -22.00 -14.36 -1.68
N GLY A 13 -22.74 -15.39 -2.08
CA GLY A 13 -23.38 -16.34 -1.16
C GLY A 13 -24.67 -15.86 -0.49
N LYS A 14 -25.23 -14.69 -0.86
CA LYS A 14 -26.51 -14.20 -0.31
C LYS A 14 -27.45 -13.69 -1.42
N GLN A 15 -28.75 -13.90 -1.26
CA GLN A 15 -29.78 -13.26 -2.09
C GLN A 15 -30.05 -11.83 -1.60
N ALA A 16 -29.02 -10.97 -1.64
CA ALA A 16 -29.10 -9.60 -1.14
C ALA A 16 -28.23 -8.65 -1.98
N VAL A 17 -28.63 -7.38 -1.98
CA VAL A 17 -27.86 -6.25 -2.52
C VAL A 17 -27.18 -5.52 -1.36
N GLY A 18 -25.88 -5.34 -1.46
CA GLY A 18 -25.10 -4.50 -0.54
C GLY A 18 -25.20 -3.05 -0.94
N VAL A 19 -25.43 -2.17 0.03
CA VAL A 19 -25.40 -0.72 -0.16
C VAL A 19 -24.44 -0.13 0.86
N GLU A 20 -23.29 0.33 0.40
CA GLU A 20 -22.27 0.98 1.23
C GLU A 20 -22.55 2.49 1.26
N VAL A 21 -22.85 3.00 2.45
CA VAL A 21 -23.08 4.43 2.68
C VAL A 21 -21.90 5.00 3.47
N PRO A 22 -21.27 6.10 3.00
CA PRO A 22 -20.19 6.73 3.74
C PRO A 22 -20.63 7.13 5.15
N ASN A 23 -19.81 6.81 6.15
CA ASN A 23 -20.02 7.28 7.52
C ASN A 23 -20.00 8.81 7.59
N ALA A 24 -20.88 9.40 8.40
CA ALA A 24 -20.93 10.84 8.63
C ALA A 24 -19.60 11.41 9.15
N ARG A 25 -18.84 10.61 9.92
CA ARG A 25 -17.48 10.91 10.35
C ARG A 25 -16.55 9.80 9.87
N ARG A 26 -15.69 10.11 8.90
CA ARG A 26 -14.66 9.17 8.41
C ARG A 26 -13.58 9.02 9.48
N LYS A 27 -13.20 7.78 9.77
CA LYS A 27 -12.07 7.46 10.65
C LYS A 27 -10.82 7.30 9.79
N ILE A 28 -9.74 7.98 10.15
CA ILE A 28 -8.45 7.81 9.50
C ILE A 28 -7.88 6.44 9.91
N VAL A 29 -7.42 5.66 8.94
CA VAL A 29 -6.66 4.43 9.18
C VAL A 29 -5.18 4.77 9.07
N ARG A 30 -4.44 4.57 10.15
CA ARG A 30 -3.00 4.76 10.22
C ARG A 30 -2.31 3.42 9.98
N LEU A 31 -1.04 3.46 9.55
CA LEU A 31 -0.24 2.23 9.41
C LEU A 31 -0.17 1.45 10.73
N GLY A 32 -0.01 2.13 11.87
CA GLY A 32 -0.02 1.50 13.18
C GLY A 32 -1.34 0.81 13.57
N ASP A 33 -2.47 1.14 12.91
CA ASP A 33 -3.76 0.49 13.17
C ASP A 33 -3.90 -0.87 12.49
N VAL A 34 -3.00 -1.18 11.55
CA VAL A 34 -3.02 -2.40 10.73
C VAL A 34 -1.73 -3.21 10.83
N PHE A 35 -0.64 -2.57 11.27
CA PHE A 35 0.66 -3.18 11.42
C PHE A 35 0.64 -4.24 12.53
N GLN A 36 0.87 -5.48 12.15
CA GLN A 36 0.92 -6.64 13.03
C GLN A 36 1.82 -7.71 12.39
N ASP A 37 2.06 -8.79 13.15
CA ASP A 37 2.77 -9.96 12.63
C ASP A 37 2.01 -10.55 11.43
N PRO A 38 2.72 -10.81 10.31
CA PRO A 38 2.09 -11.40 9.15
C PRO A 38 1.86 -12.91 9.38
N PRO A 39 1.06 -13.57 8.54
CA PRO A 39 1.00 -15.03 8.53
C PRO A 39 2.39 -15.65 8.41
N ARG A 40 2.61 -16.80 9.07
CA ARG A 40 3.93 -17.44 9.17
C ARG A 40 4.55 -17.82 7.81
N ASP A 41 3.72 -18.02 6.81
CA ASP A 41 4.10 -18.42 5.45
C ASP A 41 4.31 -17.21 4.51
N TRP A 42 4.35 -15.98 5.03
CA TRP A 42 4.56 -14.77 4.24
C TRP A 42 6.00 -14.29 4.28
N SER A 43 6.45 -13.70 3.17
CA SER A 43 7.82 -13.23 2.99
C SER A 43 8.10 -11.88 3.66
N PRO A 44 9.39 -11.48 3.77
CA PRO A 44 9.79 -10.13 4.15
C PRO A 44 9.20 -9.01 3.27
N LEU A 45 8.68 -9.33 2.07
CA LEU A 45 7.99 -8.40 1.18
C LEU A 45 6.50 -8.22 1.53
N THR A 46 6.13 -8.44 2.80
CA THR A 46 4.75 -8.22 3.26
C THR A 46 4.45 -6.73 3.40
N VAL A 47 3.34 -6.30 2.81
CA VAL A 47 2.82 -4.93 2.88
C VAL A 47 1.43 -4.85 3.52
N TRP A 48 1.15 -3.78 4.26
CA TRP A 48 -0.18 -3.48 4.79
C TRP A 48 -0.89 -2.43 3.94
N LEU A 49 -2.13 -2.73 3.53
CA LEU A 49 -2.92 -1.91 2.60
C LEU A 49 -3.94 -1.01 3.31
N GLY A 50 -4.47 -1.47 4.44
CA GLY A 50 -5.49 -0.73 5.19
C GLY A 50 -6.47 -1.65 5.89
N LYS A 51 -7.72 -1.19 6.02
CA LYS A 51 -8.81 -1.97 6.62
C LYS A 51 -9.90 -2.22 5.59
N ASP A 52 -10.52 -3.40 5.67
CA ASP A 52 -11.75 -3.65 4.94
C ASP A 52 -12.95 -2.90 5.55
N VAL A 53 -14.12 -3.06 4.96
CA VAL A 53 -15.37 -2.41 5.42
C VAL A 53 -15.82 -2.89 6.81
N ALA A 54 -15.33 -4.05 7.27
CA ALA A 54 -15.58 -4.57 8.61
C ALA A 54 -14.52 -4.11 9.63
N GLY A 55 -13.50 -3.36 9.20
CA GLY A 55 -12.42 -2.86 10.04
C GLY A 55 -11.26 -3.85 10.22
N LYS A 56 -11.26 -4.99 9.54
CA LYS A 56 -10.18 -5.97 9.60
C LYS A 56 -8.99 -5.45 8.81
N ALA A 57 -7.79 -5.56 9.39
CA ALA A 57 -6.56 -5.22 8.70
C ALA A 57 -6.31 -6.15 7.50
N ILE A 58 -5.94 -5.54 6.38
CA ILE A 58 -5.66 -6.21 5.11
C ILE A 58 -4.20 -5.94 4.75
N GLY A 59 -3.46 -7.02 4.53
CA GLY A 59 -2.11 -7.00 3.98
C GLY A 59 -1.99 -7.93 2.78
N ALA A 60 -0.85 -7.90 2.13
CA ALA A 60 -0.49 -8.79 1.03
C ALA A 60 1.00 -9.14 1.10
N ASP A 61 1.35 -10.32 0.60
CA ASP A 61 2.74 -10.72 0.37
C ASP A 61 3.11 -10.49 -1.10
N LEU A 62 3.98 -9.53 -1.38
CA LEU A 62 4.38 -9.21 -2.75
C LEU A 62 5.18 -10.33 -3.41
N ALA A 63 5.78 -11.25 -2.65
CA ALA A 63 6.43 -12.42 -3.26
C ALA A 63 5.41 -13.38 -3.91
N LYS A 64 4.18 -13.43 -3.38
CA LYS A 64 3.06 -14.20 -3.95
C LYS A 64 2.33 -13.44 -5.06
N MET A 65 2.52 -12.12 -5.12
CA MET A 65 2.02 -11.22 -6.16
C MET A 65 3.22 -10.53 -6.83
N PRO A 66 3.98 -11.25 -7.67
CA PRO A 66 5.36 -10.87 -8.02
C PRO A 66 5.46 -9.49 -8.67
N HIS A 67 4.37 -8.98 -9.25
CA HIS A 67 4.25 -7.63 -9.75
C HIS A 67 2.92 -7.00 -9.31
N LEU A 68 2.95 -5.70 -9.03
CA LEU A 68 1.79 -4.91 -8.62
C LEU A 68 1.73 -3.62 -9.44
N LEU A 69 0.55 -3.32 -10.00
CA LEU A 69 0.26 -2.03 -10.63
C LEU A 69 -0.59 -1.17 -9.70
N VAL A 70 -0.13 0.03 -9.37
CA VAL A 70 -0.88 1.01 -8.57
C VAL A 70 -1.19 2.24 -9.42
N ALA A 71 -2.48 2.47 -9.67
CA ALA A 71 -2.98 3.61 -10.44
C ALA A 71 -3.99 4.43 -9.61
N GLY A 72 -4.03 5.74 -9.86
CA GLY A 72 -4.95 6.66 -9.18
C GLY A 72 -4.71 8.11 -9.61
N THR A 73 -5.76 8.93 -9.53
CA THR A 73 -5.69 10.37 -9.81
C THR A 73 -5.00 11.13 -8.66
N THR A 74 -4.60 12.38 -8.91
CA THR A 74 -4.07 13.26 -7.86
C THR A 74 -5.08 13.40 -6.73
N GLY A 75 -4.64 13.22 -5.48
CA GLY A 75 -5.51 13.26 -4.30
C GLY A 75 -6.23 11.95 -3.97
N ALA A 76 -6.15 10.91 -4.81
CA ALA A 76 -6.76 9.61 -4.53
C ALA A 76 -6.02 8.78 -3.46
N GLY A 77 -4.86 9.25 -2.99
CA GLY A 77 -4.07 8.58 -1.94
C GLY A 77 -2.99 7.62 -2.44
N LYS A 78 -2.68 7.61 -3.74
CA LYS A 78 -1.64 6.75 -4.34
C LYS A 78 -0.30 6.83 -3.60
N SER A 79 0.20 8.05 -3.39
CA SER A 79 1.49 8.25 -2.74
C SER A 79 1.50 7.81 -1.28
N GLY A 80 0.38 8.01 -0.57
CA GLY A 80 0.19 7.50 0.78
C GLY A 80 0.20 5.97 0.82
N ALA A 81 -0.45 5.31 -0.14
CA ALA A 81 -0.45 3.85 -0.26
C ALA A 81 0.96 3.31 -0.56
N ILE A 82 1.70 3.93 -1.48
CA ILE A 82 3.10 3.54 -1.79
C ILE A 82 3.99 3.67 -0.53
N ASN A 83 3.90 4.79 0.18
CA ASN A 83 4.65 5.00 1.40
C ASN A 83 4.28 4.01 2.52
N ALA A 84 3.00 3.67 2.66
CA ALA A 84 2.54 2.65 3.61
C ALA A 84 3.12 1.26 3.28
N MET A 85 3.15 0.90 2.00
CA MET A 85 3.76 -0.35 1.53
C MET A 85 5.26 -0.38 1.77
N LEU A 86 6.00 0.67 1.38
CA LEU A 86 7.44 0.76 1.63
C LEU A 86 7.75 0.69 3.12
N SER A 87 7.05 1.49 3.94
CA SER A 87 7.22 1.46 5.39
C SER A 87 6.91 0.09 5.98
N SER A 88 5.91 -0.63 5.46
CA SER A 88 5.59 -1.99 5.92
C SER A 88 6.75 -2.96 5.74
N VAL A 89 7.48 -2.84 4.62
CA VAL A 89 8.69 -3.64 4.35
C VAL A 89 9.83 -3.21 5.26
N LEU A 90 10.11 -1.90 5.34
CA LEU A 90 11.25 -1.37 6.10
C LEU A 90 11.15 -1.60 7.61
N LEU A 91 9.94 -1.67 8.16
CA LEU A 91 9.71 -1.95 9.58
C LEU A 91 9.96 -3.42 9.96
N ARG A 92 10.14 -4.33 8.99
CA ARG A 92 10.32 -5.78 9.27
C ARG A 92 11.53 -6.41 8.60
N ALA A 93 11.90 -5.93 7.41
CA ALA A 93 12.94 -6.54 6.61
C ALA A 93 14.26 -5.82 6.89
N THR A 94 15.31 -6.60 7.09
CA THR A 94 16.69 -6.11 7.11
C THR A 94 17.19 -5.87 5.67
N PRO A 95 18.25 -5.09 5.48
CA PRO A 95 18.89 -4.91 4.16
C PRO A 95 19.43 -6.20 3.53
N HIS A 96 19.65 -7.25 4.33
CA HIS A 96 20.06 -8.56 3.82
C HIS A 96 18.90 -9.37 3.25
N GLU A 97 17.68 -9.11 3.72
CA GLU A 97 16.46 -9.80 3.26
C GLU A 97 15.83 -9.10 2.06
N VAL A 98 15.84 -7.76 2.05
CA VAL A 98 15.24 -6.96 0.97
C VAL A 98 16.17 -5.83 0.55
N ARG A 99 16.37 -5.73 -0.75
CA ARG A 99 17.05 -4.61 -1.40
C ARG A 99 16.08 -3.88 -2.33
N LEU A 100 16.21 -2.56 -2.39
CA LEU A 100 15.28 -1.68 -3.10
C LEU A 100 16.01 -0.88 -4.19
N VAL A 101 15.33 -0.71 -5.32
CA VAL A 101 15.64 0.32 -6.32
C VAL A 101 14.40 1.20 -6.39
N LEU A 102 14.58 2.49 -6.09
CA LEU A 102 13.49 3.45 -6.11
C LEU A 102 13.69 4.41 -7.28
N VAL A 103 12.62 4.64 -8.03
CA VAL A 103 12.61 5.53 -9.19
C VAL A 103 11.56 6.60 -8.95
N ASP A 104 11.99 7.85 -8.78
CA ASP A 104 11.12 9.01 -8.61
C ASP A 104 11.50 10.12 -9.60
N PRO A 105 10.97 10.07 -10.84
CA PRO A 105 11.32 11.03 -11.87
C PRO A 105 10.80 12.45 -11.56
N LYS A 106 9.90 12.58 -10.59
CA LYS A 106 9.34 13.89 -10.18
C LYS A 106 10.00 14.45 -8.93
N GLN A 107 10.76 13.62 -8.19
CA GLN A 107 11.43 14.01 -6.95
C GLN A 107 10.45 14.54 -5.88
N VAL A 108 9.24 14.00 -5.80
CA VAL A 108 8.20 14.49 -4.88
C VAL A 108 7.91 13.49 -3.76
N GLU A 109 8.06 12.20 -4.02
CA GLU A 109 7.41 11.17 -3.21
C GLU A 109 8.41 10.28 -2.45
N LEU A 110 9.59 10.01 -3.04
CA LEU A 110 10.51 8.98 -2.53
C LEU A 110 11.85 9.53 -2.01
N ASN A 111 12.11 10.83 -2.11
CA ASN A 111 13.37 11.43 -1.64
C ASN A 111 13.64 11.21 -0.14
N HIS A 112 12.59 10.96 0.65
CA HIS A 112 12.72 10.65 2.07
C HIS A 112 13.49 9.34 2.34
N TYR A 113 13.66 8.49 1.33
CA TYR A 113 14.34 7.19 1.44
C TYR A 113 15.81 7.21 0.98
N GLU A 114 16.36 8.35 0.54
CA GLU A 114 17.67 8.47 -0.14
C GLU A 114 18.85 7.78 0.57
N SER A 115 18.78 7.59 1.89
CA SER A 115 19.89 7.09 2.71
C SER A 115 19.57 5.83 3.50
N ILE A 116 18.49 5.11 3.16
CA ILE A 116 18.20 3.84 3.83
C ILE A 116 19.19 2.75 3.37
N PRO A 117 19.63 1.85 4.26
CA PRO A 117 20.61 0.82 3.92
C PRO A 117 20.09 -0.25 2.95
N HIS A 118 18.77 -0.29 2.73
CA HIS A 118 18.12 -1.19 1.76
C HIS A 118 18.35 -0.79 0.31
N LEU A 119 18.70 0.47 0.02
CA LEU A 119 18.88 0.94 -1.36
C LEU A 119 20.10 0.31 -2.03
N LEU A 120 19.95 -0.15 -3.28
CA LEU A 120 21.07 -0.57 -4.12
C LEU A 120 21.77 0.61 -4.80
N THR A 121 21.00 1.66 -5.05
CA THR A 121 21.45 2.90 -5.66
C THR A 121 20.74 4.07 -4.97
N PRO A 122 21.30 5.29 -5.04
CA PRO A 122 20.54 6.53 -4.84
C PRO A 122 19.19 6.51 -5.54
N VAL A 123 18.21 7.29 -5.07
CA VAL A 123 16.88 7.34 -5.72
C VAL A 123 17.06 7.84 -7.14
N ILE A 124 16.57 7.06 -8.10
CA ILE A 124 16.77 7.33 -9.51
C ILE A 124 15.78 8.40 -9.95
N THR A 125 16.30 9.55 -10.37
CA THR A 125 15.49 10.70 -10.80
C THR A 125 15.49 10.90 -12.31
N SER A 126 16.50 10.37 -13.02
CA SER A 126 16.61 10.44 -14.48
C SER A 126 16.15 9.13 -15.12
N PRO A 127 15.20 9.15 -16.07
CA PRO A 127 14.76 7.96 -16.79
C PRO A 127 15.89 7.21 -17.49
N ARG A 128 16.96 7.91 -17.89
CA ARG A 128 18.13 7.29 -18.53
C ARG A 128 18.96 6.41 -17.58
N MET A 129 18.84 6.61 -16.27
CA MET A 129 19.53 5.80 -15.26
C MET A 129 18.66 4.64 -14.76
N ALA A 130 17.38 4.59 -15.14
CA ALA A 130 16.45 3.52 -14.78
C ALA A 130 16.39 2.40 -15.83
N ALA A 131 17.13 2.54 -16.93
CA ALA A 131 17.16 1.62 -18.07
C ALA A 131 18.36 0.67 -18.00
#